data_AF-A0A812NQX9-F1
#
_entry.id   AF-A0A812NQX9-F1
#
_cell.length_a   1.000
_cell.length_b   1.000
_cell.length_c   1.000
_cell.angle_alpha   90.00
_cell.angle_beta   90.00
_cell.angle_gamma   90.00
#
_symmetry.space_group_name_H-M   'P 1'
#
loop_
_entity.id
_entity.type
_entity.pdbx_description
1 polymer ?
#
loop_
_entity_poly.entity_id
_entity_poly.type
_entity_poly.pdbx_seq_one_letter_code
_entity_poly.pdbx_strand_id
1 'polypeptide(L)' 'EIYVGMQGASEFVFSGVLGHFNYTPRLHEIENPVLLTHGRYDTMRPPVVDALYRNLPHVWKSMMPRSGHCS' A
#
# COMPACT_ATOMS: atom_id res chain seq x y z
N GLU A 1 -8.67 19.22 7.58
CA GLU A 1 -9.12 18.58 8.84
C GLU A 1 -9.30 17.08 8.71
N ILE A 2 -10.10 16.58 7.77
CA ILE A 2 -10.35 15.13 7.59
C ILE A 2 -9.06 14.35 7.31
N TYR A 3 -8.22 14.79 6.35
CA TYR A 3 -6.94 14.14 6.06
C TYR A 3 -6.07 14.02 7.32
N VAL A 4 -5.91 15.12 8.06
CA VAL A 4 -5.08 15.15 9.29
C VAL A 4 -5.66 14.25 10.38
N GLY A 5 -6.98 14.17 10.52
CA GLY A 5 -7.63 13.28 11.48
C GLY A 5 -7.54 11.79 11.12
N MET A 6 -7.46 11.46 9.83
CA MET A 6 -7.37 10.07 9.36
C MET A 6 -5.93 9.58 9.24
N GLN A 7 -5.09 10.36 8.56
CA GLN A 7 -3.68 10.08 8.28
C GLN A 7 -2.80 10.65 9.39
N GLY A 8 -2.75 11.97 9.48
CA GLY A 8 -1.84 12.74 10.33
C GLY A 8 -1.25 13.93 9.58
N ALA A 9 -0.23 14.56 10.14
CA ALA A 9 0.27 15.85 9.65
C ALA A 9 0.94 15.80 8.25
N SER A 10 1.37 14.63 7.80
CA SER A 10 1.99 14.43 6.48
C SER A 10 1.92 12.95 6.06
N GLU A 11 2.36 12.66 4.82
CA GLU A 11 2.49 11.29 4.29
C GLU A 11 3.33 10.37 5.20
N PHE A 12 4.24 10.95 5.99
CA PHE A 12 5.18 10.22 6.84
C PHE A 12 4.77 10.19 8.33
N VAL A 13 3.69 10.88 8.70
CA VAL A 13 3.21 10.95 10.08
C VAL A 13 1.82 10.34 10.16
N PHE A 14 1.76 9.07 10.56
CA PHE A 14 0.52 8.31 10.74
C PHE A 14 0.02 8.42 12.19
N SER A 15 -0.56 9.56 12.54
CA SER A 15 -1.08 9.85 13.89
C SER A 15 -2.61 9.90 13.98
N GLY A 16 -3.30 9.75 12.85
CA GLY A 16 -4.76 9.73 12.78
C GLY A 16 -5.35 8.34 13.04
N VAL A 17 -6.67 8.20 12.82
CA VAL A 17 -7.39 6.96 13.10
C VAL A 17 -6.93 5.75 12.27
N LEU A 18 -6.20 5.96 11.18
CA LEU A 18 -5.64 4.89 10.35
C LEU A 18 -4.29 4.34 10.87
N GLY A 19 -3.73 4.88 11.96
CA GLY A 19 -2.41 4.47 12.47
C GLY A 19 -2.25 2.99 12.83
N HIS A 20 -3.36 2.28 13.07
CA HIS A 20 -3.40 0.84 13.34
C HIS A 20 -4.14 0.03 12.27
N PHE A 21 -4.51 0.66 11.15
CA PHE A 21 -5.26 -0.01 10.09
C PHE A 21 -4.40 -1.07 9.40
N ASN A 22 -4.76 -2.34 9.53
CA ASN A 22 -4.08 -3.45 8.86
C ASN A 22 -5.08 -4.52 8.42
N TYR A 23 -5.27 -4.66 7.12
CA TYR A 23 -6.12 -5.66 6.49
C TYR A 23 -5.34 -6.75 5.74
N THR A 24 -4.02 -6.79 5.89
CA THR A 24 -3.16 -7.84 5.29
C THR A 24 -3.69 -9.27 5.54
N PRO A 25 -4.14 -9.63 6.77
CA PRO A 25 -4.65 -10.98 7.04
C PRO A 25 -5.90 -11.36 6.23
N ARG A 26 -6.63 -10.38 5.71
CA ARG A 26 -7.90 -10.57 4.98
C ARG A 26 -7.75 -10.49 3.46
N LEU A 27 -6.54 -10.24 2.94
CA LEU A 27 -6.33 -10.10 1.49
C LEU A 27 -6.65 -11.39 0.71
N HIS A 28 -6.62 -12.55 1.38
CA HIS A 28 -7.03 -13.82 0.80
C HIS A 28 -8.52 -13.89 0.43
N GLU A 29 -9.35 -12.99 0.98
CA GLU A 29 -10.78 -12.88 0.66
C GLU A 29 -11.05 -12.23 -0.72
N ILE A 30 -10.02 -11.66 -1.36
CA ILE A 30 -10.15 -11.01 -2.68
C ILE A 30 -10.01 -12.05 -3.78
N GLU A 31 -11.13 -12.43 -4.40
CA GLU A 31 -11.16 -13.43 -5.49
C GLU A 31 -11.00 -12.81 -6.89
N ASN A 32 -11.16 -11.50 -7.04
CA ASN A 32 -10.98 -10.82 -8.32
C ASN A 32 -9.49 -10.79 -8.74
N PRO A 33 -9.17 -10.84 -10.04
CA PRO A 33 -7.83 -10.57 -10.54
C PRO A 33 -7.30 -9.20 -10.09
N VAL A 34 -6.09 -9.16 -9.53
CA VAL A 34 -5.45 -7.92 -9.02
C VAL A 34 -4.17 -7.61 -9.80
N LEU A 35 -4.06 -6.38 -10.30
CA LEU A 35 -2.79 -5.81 -10.75
C LEU A 35 -2.22 -4.90 -9.67
N LEU A 36 -1.06 -5.27 -9.14
CA LEU A 36 -0.30 -4.46 -8.20
C LEU A 36 0.80 -3.69 -8.94
N THR A 37 0.76 -2.36 -8.86
CA THR A 37 1.76 -1.47 -9.47
C THR A 37 2.54 -0.72 -8.41
N HIS A 38 3.85 -0.57 -8.58
CA HIS A 38 4.65 0.26 -7.68
C HIS A 38 5.87 0.88 -8.36
N GLY A 39 6.32 2.02 -7.84
CA GLY A 39 7.59 2.63 -8.25
C GLY A 39 8.81 1.96 -7.61
N ARG A 40 9.98 2.07 -8.25
CA ARG A 40 11.26 1.70 -7.62
C ARG A 40 11.61 2.61 -6.43
N TYR A 41 11.23 3.88 -6.52
CA TYR A 41 11.54 4.93 -5.54
C TYR A 41 10.29 5.39 -4.78
N ASP A 42 9.26 4.54 -4.73
CA ASP A 42 7.99 4.81 -4.05
C ASP A 42 8.20 4.97 -2.53
N THR A 43 7.37 5.81 -1.91
CA THR A 43 7.29 5.95 -0.46
C THR A 43 6.79 4.65 0.17
N MET A 44 5.96 3.89 -0.55
CA MET A 44 5.60 2.52 -0.18
C MET A 44 6.72 1.54 -0.55
N ARG A 45 7.49 1.13 0.47
CA ARG A 45 8.72 0.35 0.30
C ARG A 45 8.47 -1.10 -0.15
N PRO A 46 9.44 -1.75 -0.82
CA PRO A 46 9.29 -3.11 -1.33
C PRO A 46 8.75 -4.16 -0.34
N PRO A 47 9.12 -4.18 0.96
CA PRO A 47 8.57 -5.16 1.90
C PRO A 47 7.06 -5.11 2.07
N VAL A 48 6.45 -3.92 1.96
CA VAL A 48 4.99 -3.73 2.04
C VAL A 48 4.34 -4.30 0.78
N VAL A 49 4.88 -3.95 -0.39
CA VAL A 49 4.43 -4.48 -1.69
C VAL A 49 4.53 -6.01 -1.73
N ASP A 50 5.62 -6.58 -1.22
CA ASP A 50 5.80 -8.03 -1.19
C ASP A 50 4.84 -8.70 -0.19
N ALA A 51 4.46 -8.02 0.90
CA ALA A 51 3.42 -8.51 1.80
C ALA A 51 2.06 -8.56 1.10
N LEU A 52 1.68 -7.54 0.32
CA LEU A 52 0.46 -7.56 -0.47
C LEU A 52 0.48 -8.70 -1.49
N TYR A 53 1.57 -8.82 -2.26
CA TYR A 53 1.72 -9.86 -3.28
C TYR A 53 1.61 -11.28 -2.70
N ARG A 54 2.18 -11.54 -1.52
CA ARG A 54 2.12 -12.87 -0.88
C ARG A 54 0.74 -13.24 -0.34
N ASN A 55 -0.12 -12.27 -0.03
CA ASN A 55 -1.42 -12.52 0.60
C ASN A 55 -2.61 -12.41 -0.38
N LEU A 56 -2.37 -12.02 -1.63
CA LEU A 56 -3.39 -11.98 -2.68
C LEU A 56 -3.35 -13.29 -3.51
N PRO A 57 -4.50 -13.95 -3.74
CA PRO A 57 -4.51 -15.26 -4.43
C PRO A 57 -4.31 -15.17 -5.95
N HIS A 58 -4.74 -14.06 -6.58
CA HIS A 58 -4.74 -13.89 -8.04
C HIS A 58 -4.10 -12.56 -8.44
N VAL A 59 -2.79 -12.43 -8.23
CA VAL A 59 -2.06 -11.16 -8.35
C VAL A 59 -0.94 -11.18 -9.39
N TRP A 60 -0.84 -10.08 -10.14
CA TRP A 60 0.34 -9.73 -10.94
C TRP A 60 1.01 -8.48 -10.37
N LYS A 61 2.34 -8.43 -10.44
CA LYS A 61 3.12 -7.27 -9.99
C LYS A 61 3.83 -6.60 -11.16
N SER A 62 3.68 -5.30 -11.29
CA SER A 62 4.39 -4.46 -12.25
C SER A 62 5.18 -3.36 -11.53
N MET A 63 6.50 -3.35 -11.73
CA MET A 63 7.41 -2.38 -11.12
C MET A 63 7.86 -1.37 -12.16
N MET A 64 7.70 -0.08 -11.86
CA MET A 64 8.14 1.02 -12.70
C MET A 64 9.56 1.47 -12.31
N PRO A 65 10.59 1.22 -13.15
CA PRO A 65 12.00 1.32 -12.73
C PRO A 65 12.48 2.74 -12.45
N ARG A 66 11.73 3.75 -12.91
CA ARG A 66 12.10 5.18 -12.83
C ARG A 66 11.00 6.04 -12.17
N SER A 67 10.15 5.43 -11.34
CA SER A 67 9.02 6.12 -10.72
C SER A 67 9.08 6.11 -9.19
N GLY A 68 8.54 7.17 -8.58
CA GLY A 68 8.16 7.27 -7.17
C GLY A 68 6.63 7.26 -7.01
N HIS A 69 6.11 7.85 -5.93
CA HIS A 69 4.68 7.77 -5.58
C HIS A 69 3.74 8.68 -6.41
N CYS A 70 4.21 9.88 -6.79
CA CYS A 70 3.37 11.03 -7.16
C CYS A 70 2.72 11.72 -5.95
N SER A 71 3.55 12.09 -4.97
CA SER A 71 3.19 12.93 -3.82
C SER A 71 3.00 14.40 -4.22
#